data_AF-B0L932-F1
#
_entry.id   AF-B0L932-F1
#
_cell.length_a   1.000
_cell.length_b   1.000
_cell.length_c   1.000
_cell.angle_alpha   90.00
_cell.angle_beta   90.00
_cell.angle_gamma   90.00
#
_symmetry.space_group_name_H-M   'P 1'
#
loop_
_entity.id
_entity.type
_entity.pdbx_description
1 polymer ?
#
loop_
_entity_poly.entity_id
_entity_poly.type
_entity_poly.pdbx_seq_one_letter_code
_entity_poly.pdbx_strand_id
1 'polypeptide(L)'
;TDTFIEKDSSINDEIDKMRHSATRSLLTRRDVIIVASVSCIYGIGSPEAYQALHIFFRQGEEYGRDTLLKKLVEIQYERNDTDFHRGAFRVRGDVVEVFPAYDNDKALRIEFFGDQVEAVSEIDPLRGTVLQRLAKCAIYPASHYVSTRETLEKAVEQIRVNLGERIRWFRERNMLLEAQRIEQRTFFDIEMMEETGFCQGIENYSRYFDGRQAGEPGYTLIDYFPDDFVLFVDES
;
A
#
# COMPACT_ATOMS: atom_id res chain seq x y z
N THR A 1 -21.35 -5.98 -30.01
CA THR A 1 -21.75 -4.97 -29.03
C THR A 1 -20.48 -4.41 -28.41
N ASP A 2 -20.37 -3.09 -28.26
CA ASP A 2 -19.25 -2.42 -27.55
C ASP A 2 -19.39 -2.60 -26.02
N THR A 3 -19.66 -3.83 -25.59
CA THR A 3 -19.92 -4.15 -24.18
C THR A 3 -18.59 -4.19 -23.45
N PHE A 4 -18.28 -3.11 -22.75
CA PHE A 4 -17.22 -3.08 -21.74
C PHE A 4 -17.79 -3.57 -20.41
N ILE A 5 -17.12 -4.53 -19.78
CA ILE A 5 -17.46 -4.99 -18.43
C ILE A 5 -16.44 -4.34 -17.50
N GLU A 6 -16.92 -3.41 -16.68
CA GLU A 6 -16.09 -2.82 -15.64
C GLU A 6 -15.63 -3.88 -14.65
N LYS A 7 -14.41 -3.71 -14.12
CA LYS A 7 -13.94 -4.50 -13.00
C LYS A 7 -14.78 -4.13 -11.78
N ASP A 8 -15.79 -4.93 -11.51
CA ASP A 8 -16.52 -4.89 -10.24
C ASP A 8 -15.86 -5.89 -9.30
N SER A 9 -15.31 -5.40 -8.18
CA SER A 9 -14.71 -6.24 -7.16
C SER A 9 -15.07 -5.70 -5.79
N SER A 10 -15.78 -6.50 -5.02
CA SER A 10 -15.97 -6.25 -3.59
C SER A 10 -14.77 -6.81 -2.84
N ILE A 11 -13.97 -5.93 -2.24
CA ILE A 11 -12.87 -6.36 -1.37
C ILE A 11 -13.50 -6.81 -0.04
N ASN A 12 -13.16 -8.01 0.39
CA ASN A 12 -13.52 -8.46 1.73
C ASN A 12 -12.46 -7.93 2.72
N ASP A 13 -12.87 -7.03 3.60
CA ASP A 13 -11.96 -6.36 4.54
C ASP A 13 -11.16 -7.34 5.42
N GLU A 14 -11.76 -8.47 5.81
CA GLU A 14 -11.07 -9.49 6.62
C GLU A 14 -9.98 -10.20 5.81
N ILE A 15 -10.22 -10.48 4.53
CA ILE A 15 -9.21 -11.08 3.65
C ILE A 15 -8.08 -10.10 3.41
N ASP A 16 -8.40 -8.83 3.13
CA ASP A 16 -7.39 -7.80 2.92
C ASP A 16 -6.50 -7.59 4.16
N LYS A 17 -7.11 -7.59 5.35
CA LYS A 17 -6.38 -7.61 6.62
C LYS A 17 -5.41 -8.77 6.72
N MET A 18 -5.89 -9.98 6.44
CA MET A 18 -5.08 -11.19 6.53
C MET A 18 -3.88 -11.11 5.57
N ARG A 19 -4.05 -10.53 4.39
CA ARG A 19 -2.96 -10.27 3.44
C ARG A 19 -1.92 -9.32 4.02
N HIS A 20 -2.35 -8.17 4.56
CA HIS A 20 -1.46 -7.21 5.20
C HIS A 20 -0.73 -7.79 6.42
N SER A 21 -1.45 -8.57 7.23
CA SER A 21 -0.88 -9.26 8.39
C SER A 21 0.18 -10.30 7.97
N ALA A 22 -0.08 -11.06 6.90
CA ALA A 22 0.84 -12.04 6.36
C ALA A 22 2.15 -11.40 5.87
N THR A 23 2.08 -10.40 5.00
CA THR A 23 3.28 -9.72 4.47
C THR A 23 4.07 -9.01 5.56
N ARG A 24 3.38 -8.34 6.51
CA ARG A 24 4.04 -7.73 7.68
C ARG A 24 4.78 -8.78 8.51
N SER A 25 4.16 -9.94 8.73
CA SER A 25 4.74 -10.99 9.58
C SER A 25 6.02 -11.54 8.96
N LEU A 26 6.05 -11.80 7.65
CA LEU A 26 7.26 -12.23 6.93
C LEU A 26 8.42 -11.24 7.07
N LEU A 27 8.14 -9.94 7.05
CA LEU A 27 9.16 -8.89 7.16
C LEU A 27 9.64 -8.61 8.59
N THR A 28 8.91 -9.09 9.60
CA THR A 28 9.18 -8.74 11.01
C THR A 28 9.73 -9.88 11.85
N ARG A 29 9.45 -11.13 11.48
CA ARG A 29 9.83 -12.32 12.26
C ARG A 29 10.02 -13.56 11.38
N ARG A 30 10.75 -14.55 11.88
CA ARG A 30 11.09 -15.79 11.16
C ARG A 30 10.10 -16.94 11.43
N ASP A 31 9.42 -16.90 12.56
CA ASP A 31 8.47 -17.92 13.01
C ASP A 31 7.07 -17.63 12.47
N VAL A 32 6.93 -17.77 11.14
CA VAL A 32 5.72 -17.48 10.37
C VAL A 32 5.30 -18.70 9.57
N ILE A 33 4.00 -19.02 9.62
CA ILE A 33 3.35 -19.98 8.72
C ILE A 33 2.21 -19.24 8.03
N ILE A 34 2.18 -19.28 6.70
CA ILE A 34 1.08 -18.72 5.91
C ILE A 34 0.38 -19.86 5.18
N VAL A 35 -0.93 -19.96 5.39
CA VAL A 35 -1.81 -20.79 4.56
C VAL A 35 -2.37 -19.90 3.46
N ALA A 36 -2.04 -20.21 2.20
CA ALA A 36 -2.45 -19.41 1.06
C ALA A 36 -3.11 -20.28 -0.01
N SER A 37 -4.07 -19.70 -0.73
CA SER A 37 -4.56 -20.27 -1.99
C SER A 37 -3.54 -20.00 -3.11
N VAL A 38 -3.90 -20.38 -4.35
CA VAL A 38 -3.17 -19.98 -5.57
C VAL A 38 -2.95 -18.46 -5.68
N SER A 39 -3.62 -17.65 -4.86
CA SER A 39 -3.34 -16.22 -4.76
C SER A 39 -1.89 -15.87 -4.43
N CYS A 40 -1.10 -16.79 -3.85
CA CYS A 40 0.30 -16.56 -3.54
C CYS A 40 1.20 -16.32 -4.75
N ILE A 41 0.76 -16.70 -5.96
CA ILE A 41 1.50 -16.47 -7.22
C ILE A 41 0.99 -15.27 -8.02
N TYR A 42 0.00 -14.52 -7.51
CA TYR A 42 -0.42 -13.28 -8.15
C TYR A 42 0.44 -12.10 -7.70
N GLY A 43 0.49 -11.10 -8.58
CA GLY A 43 1.26 -9.88 -8.38
C GLY A 43 0.94 -9.18 -7.06
N ILE A 44 1.98 -8.73 -6.39
CA ILE A 44 1.97 -7.84 -5.23
C ILE A 44 3.13 -6.83 -5.42
N GLY A 45 3.15 -5.71 -4.69
CA GLY A 45 4.27 -4.77 -4.81
C GLY A 45 5.57 -5.34 -4.25
N SER A 46 6.69 -4.67 -4.55
CA SER A 46 8.02 -5.07 -4.06
C SER A 46 8.08 -5.16 -2.53
N PRO A 47 8.64 -6.25 -1.97
CA PRO A 47 8.88 -6.36 -0.54
C PRO A 47 9.83 -5.27 -0.03
N GLU A 48 10.86 -4.91 -0.81
CA GLU A 48 11.79 -3.84 -0.48
C GLU A 48 11.08 -2.49 -0.39
N ALA A 49 10.21 -2.16 -1.35
CA ALA A 49 9.44 -0.92 -1.32
C ALA A 49 8.47 -0.88 -0.13
N TYR A 50 7.76 -1.98 0.13
CA TYR A 50 6.86 -2.11 1.26
C TYR A 50 7.58 -1.97 2.60
N GLN A 51 8.77 -2.57 2.71
CA GLN A 51 9.61 -2.44 3.90
C GLN A 51 10.23 -1.04 4.01
N ALA A 52 10.71 -0.44 2.93
CA ALA A 52 11.36 0.88 2.97
C ALA A 52 10.41 2.00 3.41
N LEU A 53 9.11 1.86 3.12
CA LEU A 53 8.10 2.86 3.44
C LEU A 53 7.51 2.73 4.85
N HIS A 54 7.94 1.75 5.66
CA HIS A 54 7.45 1.69 7.04
C HIS A 54 7.87 2.92 7.84
N ILE A 55 6.94 3.41 8.67
CA ILE A 55 7.20 4.46 9.64
C ILE A 55 7.73 3.79 10.91
N PHE A 56 8.88 4.21 11.39
CA PHE A 56 9.46 3.73 12.64
C PHE A 56 9.93 4.89 13.51
N PHE A 57 9.64 4.82 14.80
CA PHE A 57 10.15 5.75 15.82
C PHE A 57 10.09 5.11 17.20
N ARG A 58 10.87 5.67 18.13
CA ARG A 58 10.93 5.26 19.54
C ARG A 58 10.32 6.32 20.44
N GLN A 59 9.87 5.88 21.62
CA GLN A 59 9.52 6.82 22.68
C GLN A 59 10.75 7.70 23.02
N GLY A 60 10.52 9.00 23.15
CA GLY A 60 11.53 10.02 23.42
C GLY A 60 12.24 10.56 22.18
N GLU A 61 11.95 10.02 20.99
CA GLU A 61 12.52 10.50 19.73
C GLU A 61 11.84 11.79 19.25
N GLU A 62 12.61 12.69 18.67
CA GLU A 62 12.10 13.87 17.98
C GLU A 62 11.68 13.46 16.57
N TYR A 63 10.37 13.44 16.33
CA TYR A 63 9.78 13.02 15.06
C TYR A 63 8.87 14.10 14.48
N GLY A 64 8.17 14.83 15.35
CA GLY A 64 7.18 15.84 14.97
C GLY A 64 5.84 15.22 14.60
N ARG A 65 4.75 15.78 15.15
CA ARG A 65 3.39 15.34 14.83
C ARG A 65 3.09 15.50 13.34
N ASP A 66 3.38 16.67 12.79
CA ASP A 66 3.03 17.00 11.41
C ASP A 66 3.84 16.16 10.40
N THR A 67 5.06 15.76 10.76
CA THR A 67 5.85 14.78 10.00
C THR A 67 5.16 13.42 9.96
N LEU A 68 4.67 12.93 11.11
CA LEU A 68 3.91 11.68 11.18
C LEU A 68 2.66 11.73 10.30
N LEU A 69 1.88 12.83 10.35
CA LEU A 69 0.66 12.96 9.54
C LEU A 69 0.97 12.90 8.04
N LYS A 70 2.00 13.61 7.57
CA LYS A 70 2.41 13.58 6.16
C LYS A 70 2.82 12.18 5.73
N LYS A 71 3.65 11.51 6.54
CA LYS A 71 4.09 10.15 6.23
C LYS A 71 2.95 9.14 6.25
N LEU A 72 1.98 9.27 7.15
CA LEU A 72 0.79 8.40 7.16
C LEU A 72 0.01 8.50 5.84
N VAL A 73 -0.17 9.71 5.32
CA VAL A 73 -0.79 9.92 4.00
C VAL A 73 0.05 9.31 2.88
N GLU A 74 1.39 9.49 2.90
CA GLU A 74 2.29 8.88 1.92
C GLU A 74 2.21 7.35 1.88
N ILE A 75 1.93 6.71 3.03
CA ILE A 75 1.76 5.26 3.13
C ILE A 75 0.28 4.81 3.05
N GLN A 76 -0.56 5.66 2.44
CA GLN A 76 -1.96 5.42 2.07
C GLN A 76 -2.94 5.30 3.25
N TYR A 77 -2.67 5.98 4.37
CA TYR A 77 -3.67 6.13 5.42
C TYR A 77 -4.52 7.37 5.20
N GLU A 78 -5.82 7.24 5.45
CA GLU A 78 -6.78 8.33 5.36
C GLU A 78 -6.92 9.07 6.69
N ARG A 79 -6.96 10.40 6.67
CA ARG A 79 -7.33 11.17 7.85
C ARG A 79 -8.84 11.17 8.01
N ASN A 80 -9.35 10.56 9.08
CA ASN A 80 -10.77 10.55 9.40
C ASN A 80 -11.02 10.77 10.89
N ASP A 81 -11.36 12.01 11.25
CA ASP A 81 -11.58 12.41 12.65
C ASP A 81 -12.95 11.94 13.21
N THR A 82 -13.86 11.50 12.33
CA THR A 82 -15.23 11.09 12.69
C THR A 82 -15.37 9.58 12.77
N ASP A 83 -14.97 8.89 11.71
CA ASP A 83 -15.06 7.44 11.59
C ASP A 83 -13.66 6.82 11.69
N PHE A 84 -13.44 6.04 12.74
CA PHE A 84 -12.13 5.47 13.03
C PHE A 84 -12.11 3.99 12.66
N HIS A 85 -11.73 3.73 11.40
CA HIS A 85 -11.64 2.41 10.81
C HIS A 85 -10.20 2.07 10.40
N ARG A 86 -9.97 0.82 9.99
CA ARG A 86 -8.66 0.36 9.49
C ARG A 86 -8.17 1.19 8.32
N GLY A 87 -6.87 1.46 8.31
CA GLY A 87 -6.25 2.32 7.30
C GLY A 87 -6.53 3.81 7.52
N ALA A 88 -7.17 4.19 8.63
CA ALA A 88 -7.38 5.60 8.97
C ALA A 88 -6.56 6.05 10.17
N PHE A 89 -6.36 7.35 10.28
CA PHE A 89 -5.85 8.01 11.48
C PHE A 89 -6.69 9.25 11.83
N ARG A 90 -6.65 9.63 13.10
CA ARG A 90 -7.32 10.83 13.62
C ARG A 90 -6.43 11.62 14.56
N VAL A 91 -6.71 12.90 14.70
CA VAL A 91 -5.91 13.83 15.51
C VAL A 91 -6.79 14.48 16.59
N ARG A 92 -6.33 14.42 17.83
CA ARG A 92 -6.99 15.04 18.99
C ARG A 92 -5.96 15.83 19.79
N GLY A 93 -5.75 17.09 19.41
CA GLY A 93 -4.70 17.93 20.00
C GLY A 93 -3.31 17.37 19.69
N ASP A 94 -2.57 17.00 20.73
CA ASP A 94 -1.22 16.43 20.62
C ASP A 94 -1.22 14.90 20.56
N VAL A 95 -2.40 14.29 20.40
CA VAL A 95 -2.57 12.85 20.26
C VAL A 95 -2.91 12.51 18.83
N VAL A 96 -2.16 11.58 18.25
CA VAL A 96 -2.47 10.94 16.96
C VAL A 96 -2.84 9.50 17.23
N GLU A 97 -4.02 9.09 16.76
CA GLU A 97 -4.45 7.70 16.81
C GLU A 97 -4.47 7.13 15.39
N VAL A 98 -3.82 5.98 15.20
CA VAL A 98 -3.69 5.31 13.90
C VAL A 98 -4.28 3.91 14.02
N PHE A 99 -5.17 3.53 13.12
CA PHE A 99 -5.70 2.18 13.04
C PHE A 99 -4.98 1.41 11.92
N PRO A 100 -4.01 0.53 12.25
CA PRO A 100 -3.20 -0.13 11.24
C PRO A 100 -4.01 -1.00 10.28
N ALA A 101 -3.61 -1.05 9.01
CA ALA A 101 -4.28 -1.87 8.00
C ALA A 101 -4.21 -3.39 8.27
N TYR A 102 -3.26 -3.84 9.10
CA TYR A 102 -2.98 -5.25 9.41
C TYR A 102 -3.57 -5.76 10.73
N ASP A 103 -4.27 -4.91 11.50
CA ASP A 103 -4.80 -5.25 12.82
C ASP A 103 -6.31 -4.95 12.88
N ASN A 104 -7.06 -5.66 13.72
CA ASN A 104 -8.51 -5.48 13.89
C ASN A 104 -8.87 -4.97 15.29
N ASP A 105 -8.09 -5.35 16.29
CA ASP A 105 -8.49 -5.19 17.68
C ASP A 105 -7.65 -4.13 18.39
N LYS A 106 -6.63 -3.61 17.68
CA LYS A 106 -5.63 -2.70 18.24
C LYS A 106 -5.38 -1.54 17.31
N ALA A 107 -5.55 -0.35 17.85
CA ALA A 107 -5.03 0.88 17.27
C ALA A 107 -3.79 1.35 18.05
N LEU A 108 -3.03 2.25 17.44
CA LEU A 108 -1.88 2.90 18.04
C LEU A 108 -2.27 4.30 18.49
N ARG A 109 -1.95 4.66 19.73
CA ARG A 109 -2.03 6.03 20.24
C ARG A 109 -0.62 6.56 20.43
N ILE A 110 -0.32 7.67 19.76
CA ILE A 110 0.94 8.38 19.83
C ILE A 110 0.67 9.75 20.45
N GLU A 111 1.29 9.99 21.60
CA GLU A 111 1.18 11.25 22.36
C GLU A 111 2.46 12.06 22.12
N PHE A 112 2.30 13.33 21.77
CA PHE A 112 3.40 14.25 21.49
C PHE A 112 3.52 15.33 22.57
N PHE A 113 4.76 15.74 22.85
CA PHE A 113 5.06 16.96 23.59
C PHE A 113 5.95 17.85 22.72
N GLY A 114 5.33 18.83 22.05
CA GLY A 114 5.98 19.53 20.94
C GLY A 114 6.30 18.54 19.81
N ASP A 115 7.56 18.46 19.41
CA ASP A 115 8.02 17.54 18.35
C ASP A 115 8.52 16.18 18.87
N GLN A 116 8.52 15.97 20.19
CA GLN A 116 8.96 14.73 20.81
C GLN A 116 7.79 13.74 20.96
N VAL A 117 8.05 12.47 20.64
CA VAL A 117 7.13 11.36 20.95
C VAL A 117 7.19 11.08 22.45
N GLU A 118 6.23 11.58 23.22
CA GLU A 118 6.17 11.41 24.67
C GLU A 118 5.82 9.98 25.06
N ALA A 119 4.82 9.39 24.39
CA ALA A 119 4.39 8.03 24.66
C ALA A 119 3.75 7.35 23.46
N VAL A 120 3.90 6.03 23.39
CA VAL A 120 3.21 5.17 22.42
C VAL A 120 2.46 4.07 23.16
N SER A 121 1.22 3.81 22.74
CA SER A 121 0.38 2.75 23.31
C SER A 121 -0.39 1.99 22.26
N GLU A 122 -0.65 0.71 22.51
CA GLU A 122 -1.75 -0.01 21.90
C GLU A 122 -3.04 0.32 22.66
N ILE A 123 -4.11 0.60 21.92
CA ILE A 123 -5.43 0.91 22.46
C ILE A 123 -6.50 0.03 21.79
N ASP A 124 -7.58 -0.21 22.52
CA ASP A 124 -8.82 -0.72 21.93
C ASP A 124 -9.41 0.39 21.03
N PRO A 125 -9.62 0.15 19.71
CA PRO A 125 -10.07 1.19 18.78
C PRO A 125 -11.49 1.71 19.05
N LEU A 126 -12.34 0.90 19.70
CA LEU A 126 -13.73 1.24 20.02
C LEU A 126 -13.82 1.96 21.37
N ARG A 127 -13.14 1.44 22.40
CA ARG A 127 -13.23 1.95 23.78
C ARG A 127 -12.20 3.04 24.07
N GLY A 128 -11.12 3.11 23.29
CA GLY A 128 -10.00 4.02 23.52
C GLY A 128 -9.17 3.68 24.78
N THR A 129 -9.39 2.51 25.37
CA THR A 129 -8.67 2.05 26.57
C THR A 129 -7.27 1.57 26.21
N VAL A 130 -6.27 1.99 26.99
CA VAL A 130 -4.89 1.54 26.81
C VAL A 130 -4.78 0.05 27.16
N LEU A 131 -4.33 -0.74 26.19
CA LEU A 131 -4.06 -2.16 26.35
C LEU A 131 -2.62 -2.40 26.83
N GLN A 132 -1.67 -1.70 26.21
CA GLN A 132 -0.25 -1.84 26.49
C GLN A 132 0.52 -0.57 26.10
N ARG A 133 1.58 -0.24 26.84
CA ARG A 133 2.57 0.79 26.47
C ARG A 133 3.71 0.19 25.65
N LEU A 134 4.15 0.89 24.61
CA LEU A 134 5.21 0.45 23.69
C LEU A 134 6.43 1.36 23.77
N ALA A 135 7.63 0.78 23.77
CA ALA A 135 8.88 1.55 23.70
C ALA A 135 9.24 2.00 22.27
N LYS A 136 8.69 1.32 21.26
CA LYS A 136 8.92 1.57 19.84
C LYS A 136 7.67 1.26 19.04
N CYS A 137 7.51 1.93 17.91
CA CYS A 137 6.38 1.78 17.00
C CYS A 137 6.87 1.52 15.58
N ALA A 138 6.19 0.64 14.86
CA ALA A 138 6.34 0.48 13.42
C ALA A 138 4.95 0.49 12.79
N ILE A 139 4.73 1.35 11.77
CA ILE A 139 3.48 1.43 11.01
C ILE A 139 3.82 1.10 9.55
N TYR A 140 3.21 0.03 9.05
CA TYR A 140 3.39 -0.42 7.68
C TYR A 140 2.32 0.16 6.74
N PRO A 141 2.62 0.25 5.44
CA PRO A 141 1.69 0.81 4.46
C PRO A 141 0.34 0.11 4.40
N ALA A 142 -0.71 0.89 4.14
CA ALA A 142 -2.10 0.44 4.02
C ALA A 142 -2.45 -0.12 2.62
N SER A 143 -1.48 -0.18 1.72
CA SER A 143 -1.60 -0.83 0.42
C SER A 143 -0.33 -1.60 0.11
N HIS A 144 -0.43 -2.68 -0.67
CA HIS A 144 0.75 -3.38 -1.19
C HIS A 144 1.35 -2.69 -2.42
N TYR A 145 0.64 -1.76 -3.05
CA TYR A 145 1.12 -1.00 -4.22
C TYR A 145 1.49 0.44 -3.83
N VAL A 146 2.28 0.58 -2.76
CA VAL A 146 2.79 1.90 -2.34
C VAL A 146 4.11 2.22 -3.01
N SER A 147 4.37 3.50 -3.22
CA SER A 147 5.57 3.99 -3.87
C SER A 147 5.91 5.39 -3.37
N THR A 148 7.19 5.75 -3.43
CA THR A 148 7.60 7.13 -3.13
C THR A 148 7.11 8.08 -4.21
N ARG A 149 7.03 9.38 -3.88
CA ARG A 149 6.72 10.43 -4.87
C ARG A 149 7.71 10.43 -6.05
N GLU A 150 8.99 10.23 -5.77
CA GLU A 150 10.03 10.15 -6.80
C GLU A 150 9.81 8.94 -7.73
N THR A 151 9.47 7.78 -7.17
CA THR A 151 9.15 6.57 -7.95
C THR A 151 7.92 6.79 -8.81
N LEU A 152 6.87 7.40 -8.26
CA LEU A 152 5.63 7.73 -8.96
C LEU A 152 5.90 8.64 -10.17
N GLU A 153 6.67 9.72 -9.98
CA GLU A 153 7.00 10.67 -11.05
C GLU A 153 7.77 10.00 -12.20
N LYS A 154 8.77 9.17 -11.87
CA LYS A 154 9.51 8.38 -12.88
C LYS A 154 8.61 7.37 -13.59
N ALA A 155 7.72 6.71 -12.86
CA ALA A 155 6.77 5.75 -13.43
C ALA A 155 5.81 6.44 -14.41
N VAL A 156 5.25 7.59 -14.02
CA VAL A 156 4.35 8.39 -14.87
C VAL A 156 5.03 8.85 -16.15
N GLU A 157 6.28 9.32 -16.08
CA GLU A 157 7.04 9.70 -17.28
C GLU A 157 7.18 8.52 -18.26
N GLN A 158 7.56 7.34 -17.76
CA GLN A 158 7.67 6.14 -18.59
C GLN A 158 6.31 5.69 -19.17
N ILE A 159 5.24 5.78 -18.38
CA ILE A 159 3.87 5.47 -18.83
C ILE A 159 3.49 6.40 -19.99
N ARG A 160 3.75 7.71 -19.88
CA ARG A 160 3.46 8.68 -20.95
C ARG A 160 4.23 8.35 -22.25
N VAL A 161 5.49 7.97 -22.15
CA VAL A 161 6.31 7.55 -23.31
C VAL A 161 5.70 6.32 -23.98
N ASN A 162 5.44 5.25 -23.22
CA ASN A 162 4.89 4.00 -23.73
C ASN A 162 3.46 4.19 -24.28
N LEU A 163 2.65 5.05 -23.67
CA LEU A 163 1.34 5.44 -24.17
C LEU A 163 1.45 6.11 -25.54
N GLY A 164 2.36 7.08 -25.70
CA GLY A 164 2.57 7.77 -26.97
C GLY A 164 2.98 6.83 -28.10
N GLU A 165 3.87 5.87 -27.82
CA GLU A 165 4.24 4.81 -28.76
C GLU A 165 3.04 3.94 -29.14
N ARG A 166 2.26 3.51 -28.14
CA ARG A 166 1.10 2.65 -28.35
C ARG A 166 -0.02 3.34 -29.14
N ILE A 167 -0.26 4.62 -28.89
CA ILE A 167 -1.23 5.43 -29.66
C ILE A 167 -0.80 5.52 -31.12
N ARG A 168 0.49 5.80 -31.40
CA ARG A 168 1.01 5.81 -32.78
C ARG A 168 0.81 4.47 -33.46
N TRP A 169 1.14 3.36 -32.78
CA TRP A 169 0.97 2.00 -33.29
C TRP A 169 -0.47 1.69 -33.71
N PHE A 170 -1.47 2.11 -32.91
CA PHE A 170 -2.89 1.94 -33.23
C PHE A 170 -3.32 2.83 -34.40
N ARG A 171 -2.93 4.11 -34.41
CA ARG A 171 -3.27 5.05 -35.48
C ARG A 171 -2.71 4.63 -36.84
N GLU A 172 -1.47 4.16 -36.89
CA GLU A 172 -0.83 3.61 -38.11
C GLU A 172 -1.58 2.40 -38.70
N ARG A 173 -2.38 1.71 -37.88
CA ARG A 173 -3.19 0.54 -38.27
C ARG A 173 -4.66 0.89 -38.50
N ASN A 174 -5.02 2.17 -38.54
CA ASN A 174 -6.41 2.66 -38.60
C ASN A 174 -7.30 2.15 -37.45
N MET A 175 -6.71 1.77 -36.30
CA MET A 175 -7.42 1.37 -35.09
C MET A 175 -7.72 2.60 -34.22
N LEU A 176 -8.54 3.51 -34.75
CA LEU A 176 -8.75 4.84 -34.16
C LEU A 176 -9.52 4.80 -32.83
N LEU A 177 -10.47 3.87 -32.70
CA LEU A 177 -11.27 3.71 -31.49
C LEU A 177 -10.42 3.18 -30.33
N GLU A 178 -9.54 2.21 -30.59
CA GLU A 178 -8.61 1.64 -29.62
C GLU A 178 -7.59 2.67 -29.17
N ALA A 179 -7.07 3.48 -30.11
CA ALA A 179 -6.20 4.61 -29.80
C ALA A 179 -6.87 5.60 -28.85
N GLN A 180 -8.13 5.98 -29.13
CA GLN A 180 -8.88 6.89 -28.29
C GLN A 180 -9.16 6.31 -26.90
N ARG A 181 -9.55 5.02 -26.82
CA ARG A 181 -9.83 4.34 -25.55
C ARG A 181 -8.62 4.29 -24.62
N ILE A 182 -7.46 3.86 -25.14
CA ILE A 182 -6.24 3.77 -24.31
C ILE A 182 -5.74 5.15 -23.91
N GLU A 183 -5.84 6.15 -24.79
CA GLU A 183 -5.47 7.53 -24.53
C GLU A 183 -6.29 8.12 -23.37
N GLN A 184 -7.62 8.09 -23.47
CA GLN A 184 -8.52 8.63 -22.44
C GLN A 184 -8.34 7.94 -21.09
N ARG A 185 -8.32 6.60 -21.07
CA ARG A 185 -8.20 5.84 -19.81
C ARG A 185 -6.86 6.11 -19.13
N THR A 186 -5.76 6.04 -19.88
CA THR A 186 -4.43 6.18 -19.29
C THR A 186 -4.16 7.61 -18.83
N PHE A 187 -4.64 8.63 -19.54
CA PHE A 187 -4.49 10.02 -19.07
C PHE A 187 -5.27 10.29 -17.78
N PHE A 188 -6.50 9.75 -17.66
CA PHE A 188 -7.27 9.83 -16.42
C PHE A 188 -6.54 9.14 -15.25
N ASP A 189 -6.04 7.91 -15.48
CA ASP A 189 -5.31 7.18 -14.44
C ASP A 189 -4.02 7.92 -14.03
N ILE A 190 -3.32 8.56 -14.97
CA ILE A 190 -2.15 9.41 -14.68
C ILE A 190 -2.55 10.65 -13.85
N GLU A 191 -3.62 11.35 -14.19
CA GLU A 191 -4.09 12.52 -13.43
C GLU A 191 -4.42 12.13 -11.98
N MET A 192 -5.11 10.99 -11.80
CA MET A 192 -5.38 10.43 -10.47
C MET A 192 -4.10 10.09 -9.70
N MET A 193 -3.11 9.47 -10.36
CA MET A 193 -1.80 9.20 -9.77
C MET A 193 -1.09 10.49 -9.35
N GLU A 194 -1.08 11.53 -10.18
CA GLU A 194 -0.38 12.78 -9.90
C GLU A 194 -1.01 13.55 -8.73
N GLU A 195 -2.35 13.57 -8.63
CA GLU A 195 -3.11 14.29 -7.60
C GLU A 195 -3.21 13.52 -6.28
N THR A 196 -3.44 12.21 -6.33
CA THR A 196 -3.76 11.40 -5.13
C THR A 196 -2.68 10.39 -4.76
N GLY A 197 -1.69 10.18 -5.63
CA GLY A 197 -0.70 9.10 -5.48
C GLY A 197 -1.24 7.71 -5.80
N PHE A 198 -2.50 7.59 -6.28
CA PHE A 198 -3.16 6.33 -6.54
C PHE A 198 -4.14 6.43 -7.73
N CYS A 199 -4.45 5.30 -8.36
CA CYS A 199 -5.55 5.20 -9.32
C CYS A 199 -6.22 3.82 -9.22
N GLN A 200 -7.46 3.72 -9.70
CA GLN A 200 -8.12 2.42 -9.77
C GLN A 200 -7.47 1.54 -10.83
N GLY A 201 -7.02 0.35 -10.42
CA GLY A 201 -6.28 -0.55 -11.31
C GLY A 201 -4.79 -0.25 -11.36
N ILE A 202 -4.22 0.36 -10.32
CA ILE A 202 -2.78 0.68 -10.22
C ILE A 202 -1.89 -0.54 -10.48
N GLU A 203 -2.38 -1.76 -10.20
CA GLU A 203 -1.67 -3.01 -10.43
C GLU A 203 -1.28 -3.22 -11.92
N ASN A 204 -2.05 -2.65 -12.86
CA ASN A 204 -1.75 -2.70 -14.29
C ASN A 204 -0.48 -1.92 -14.67
N TYR A 205 -0.04 -1.02 -13.79
CA TYR A 205 1.14 -0.20 -13.96
C TYR A 205 2.32 -0.66 -13.10
N SER A 206 2.16 -1.75 -12.34
CA SER A 206 3.15 -2.28 -11.37
C SER A 206 4.58 -2.33 -11.92
N ARG A 207 4.76 -2.73 -13.18
CA ARG A 207 6.09 -2.77 -13.84
C ARG A 207 6.84 -1.44 -13.75
N TYR A 208 6.14 -0.33 -13.96
CA TYR A 208 6.76 1.01 -13.93
C TYR A 208 7.14 1.43 -12.52
N PHE A 209 6.32 1.07 -11.52
CA PHE A 209 6.57 1.35 -10.11
C PHE A 209 7.73 0.54 -9.54
N ASP A 210 7.83 -0.73 -9.94
CA ASP A 210 8.90 -1.63 -9.52
C ASP A 210 10.23 -1.39 -10.26
N GLY A 211 10.23 -0.56 -11.32
CA GLY A 211 11.40 -0.36 -12.18
C GLY A 211 11.78 -1.59 -13.01
N ARG A 212 10.85 -2.52 -13.21
CA ARG A 212 11.07 -3.79 -13.94
C ARG A 212 11.15 -3.58 -15.45
N GLN A 213 11.93 -4.42 -16.12
CA GLN A 213 11.99 -4.46 -17.58
C GLN A 213 10.76 -5.14 -18.19
N ALA A 214 10.56 -4.93 -19.50
CA ALA A 214 9.50 -5.62 -20.23
C ALA A 214 9.74 -7.14 -20.23
N GLY A 215 8.74 -7.91 -19.78
CA GLY A 215 8.82 -9.37 -19.71
C GLY A 215 9.35 -9.92 -18.38
N GLU A 216 9.85 -9.07 -17.49
CA GLU A 216 10.22 -9.51 -16.14
C GLU A 216 8.99 -9.87 -15.31
N PRO A 217 9.04 -10.98 -14.54
CA PRO A 217 7.94 -11.38 -13.66
C PRO A 217 7.68 -10.32 -12.60
N GLY A 218 6.44 -10.22 -12.13
CA GLY A 218 6.10 -9.38 -10.98
C GLY A 218 6.45 -10.07 -9.69
N TYR A 219 6.58 -9.28 -8.62
CA TYR A 219 6.70 -9.81 -7.27
C TYR A 219 5.42 -10.52 -6.87
N THR A 220 5.58 -11.57 -6.09
CA THR A 220 4.53 -12.44 -5.57
C THR A 220 4.70 -12.58 -4.06
N LEU A 221 3.79 -13.30 -3.40
CA LEU A 221 3.97 -13.60 -1.98
C LEU A 221 5.25 -14.39 -1.72
N ILE A 222 5.71 -15.19 -2.68
CA ILE A 222 6.91 -16.02 -2.55
C ILE A 222 8.16 -15.14 -2.37
N ASP A 223 8.21 -13.99 -3.04
CA ASP A 223 9.34 -13.05 -2.95
C ASP A 223 9.44 -12.35 -1.59
N TYR A 224 8.38 -12.42 -0.74
CA TYR A 224 8.43 -11.93 0.64
C TYR A 224 9.03 -12.94 1.62
N PHE A 225 9.16 -14.21 1.23
CA PHE A 225 9.79 -15.22 2.06
C PHE A 225 11.32 -15.10 1.99
N PRO A 226 12.04 -15.48 3.05
CA PRO A 226 13.48 -15.62 2.95
C PRO A 226 13.84 -16.81 2.04
N ASP A 227 15.05 -16.77 1.46
CA ASP A 227 15.54 -17.79 0.51
C ASP A 227 15.47 -19.24 1.04
N ASP A 228 15.49 -19.42 2.37
CA ASP A 228 15.47 -20.71 3.07
C ASP A 228 14.07 -21.18 3.51
N PHE A 229 12.99 -20.63 2.92
CA PHE A 229 11.64 -21.03 3.26
C PHE A 229 11.27 -22.46 2.81
N VAL A 230 10.23 -23.01 3.42
CA VAL A 230 9.69 -24.34 3.09
C VAL A 230 8.26 -24.19 2.55
N LEU A 231 8.00 -24.82 1.40
CA LEU A 231 6.68 -24.88 0.78
C LEU A 231 6.07 -26.27 0.97
N PHE A 232 4.85 -26.32 1.51
CA PHE A 232 4.01 -27.51 1.52
C PHE A 232 2.87 -27.30 0.52
N VAL A 233 2.68 -28.26 -0.40
CA VAL A 233 1.55 -28.28 -1.33
C VAL A 233 0.58 -29.33 -0.84
N ASP A 234 -0.55 -28.89 -0.31
CA ASP A 234 -1.61 -29.76 0.16
C ASP A 234 -2.35 -30.40 -1.03
N GLU A 235 -2.69 -31.68 -0.91
CA GLU A 235 -3.41 -32.46 -1.95
C GLU A 235 -2.73 -32.46 -3.35
N SER A 236 -1.41 -32.71 -3.39
CA SER A 236 -0.59 -32.74 -4.63
C SER A 236 -0.72 -34.01 -5.46
#